data_AF-A0A529UUE8-F1
#
_entry.id   AF-A0A529UUE8-F1
#
_cell.length_a   1.000
_cell.length_b   1.000
_cell.length_c   1.000
_cell.angle_alpha   90.00
_cell.angle_beta   90.00
_cell.angle_gamma   90.00
#
_symmetry.space_group_name_H-M   'P 1'
#
loop_
_entity.id
_entity.type
_entity.pdbx_description
1 polymer ?
#
loop_
_entity_poly.entity_id
_entity_poly.type
_entity_poly.pdbx_seq_one_letter_code
_entity_poly.pdbx_strand_id
1 'polypeptide(L)'
;MLGTIRRFWRDQRGMALVLVSIMLPAIIGFSLLVIDMSRANNLHNDLQKGADALALAGAAELDGTTGAWARAERAMATLVSNGGHFSTAGTNGTFTLAAGQPGGTLRCNSAGNISWCFLKSLPNDNVAITTANYANTDPAAGELETRFVQVKVTPFGFAAIFPVSFLSSSSTGEFDVGATAVAGFGSSVCDYTPVFMCNPYEDTSITGGVTLEQAAQTRKYRRRQIVLRGDGSYAPGNFAFLSSPFGNGANELEKMLADSKPQNCYSRDGVQTEPGQNAGPVQNGINSRFGINSSNYSDGPAVNVRKGAKNWDQYVASNKVDYETDPTKGVGLERDSCQITDTCTMMGGRMGAGDWNLSRYWKANHPLRDSGHGAGNLPDALAGTGDNLPTRYETYKYENDPNGDGNTSDNIVGDAAVSGEKGTPPGGAGSPITAVDRRLLYGAILDCKALQASGTSFKGRATVPVRRFASFFITEPIKDTGKNIYVELVDITGKGGRGTLDNFLRDEAQLYR
;
A
#
# COMPACT_ATOMS: atom_id res chain seq x y z
N MET A 1 -18.17 -94.47 -22.33
CA MET A 1 -17.89 -93.71 -21.09
C MET A 1 -16.41 -93.38 -20.88
N LEU A 2 -15.45 -94.26 -21.19
CA LEU A 2 -14.00 -93.97 -21.00
C LEU A 2 -13.43 -92.86 -21.92
N GLY A 3 -13.94 -92.71 -23.14
CA GLY A 3 -13.47 -91.69 -24.10
C GLY A 3 -13.85 -90.25 -23.75
N THR A 4 -15.02 -90.05 -23.12
CA THR A 4 -15.46 -88.74 -22.63
C THR A 4 -14.67 -88.28 -21.40
N ILE A 5 -14.35 -89.21 -20.49
CA ILE A 5 -13.51 -88.94 -19.32
C ILE A 5 -12.07 -88.57 -19.72
N ARG A 6 -11.47 -89.26 -20.71
CA ARG A 6 -10.15 -88.90 -21.26
C ARG A 6 -10.14 -87.55 -21.99
N ARG A 7 -11.25 -87.16 -22.64
CA ARG A 7 -11.41 -85.84 -23.26
C ARG A 7 -11.49 -84.74 -22.20
N PHE A 8 -12.27 -84.93 -21.14
CA PHE A 8 -12.36 -84.00 -20.01
C PHE A 8 -11.00 -83.80 -19.31
N TRP A 9 -10.23 -84.88 -19.11
CA TRP A 9 -8.93 -84.81 -18.46
C TRP A 9 -7.82 -84.12 -19.30
N ARG A 10 -8.03 -84.02 -20.62
CA ARG A 10 -7.15 -83.28 -21.56
C ARG A 10 -7.74 -81.92 -21.97
N ASP A 11 -8.89 -81.55 -21.42
CA ASP A 11 -9.58 -80.32 -21.79
C ASP A 11 -8.96 -79.12 -21.07
N GLN A 12 -8.19 -78.32 -21.80
CA GLN A 12 -7.57 -77.10 -21.28
C GLN A 12 -8.45 -75.85 -21.45
N ARG A 13 -9.65 -75.98 -22.04
CA ARG A 13 -10.57 -74.85 -22.27
C ARG A 13 -11.09 -74.23 -20.97
N GLY A 14 -11.01 -74.94 -19.84
CA GLY A 14 -11.45 -74.46 -18.52
C GLY A 14 -10.41 -73.69 -17.71
N MET A 15 -9.12 -73.68 -18.11
CA MET A 15 -8.08 -72.97 -17.34
C MET A 15 -8.30 -71.45 -17.32
N ALA A 16 -8.86 -70.89 -18.40
CA ALA A 16 -9.24 -69.49 -18.46
C ALA A 16 -10.28 -69.13 -17.39
N LEU A 17 -11.24 -70.03 -17.10
CA LEU A 17 -12.27 -69.80 -16.09
C LEU A 17 -11.69 -69.71 -14.68
N VAL A 18 -10.73 -70.58 -14.35
CA VAL A 18 -10.04 -70.56 -13.04
C VAL A 18 -9.21 -69.29 -12.87
N LEU A 19 -8.43 -68.93 -13.90
CA LEU A 19 -7.64 -67.69 -13.92
C LEU A 19 -8.54 -66.44 -13.77
N VAL A 20 -9.62 -66.36 -14.55
CA VAL A 20 -10.57 -65.24 -14.49
C VAL A 20 -11.26 -65.18 -13.13
N SER A 21 -11.66 -66.31 -12.54
CA SER A 21 -12.33 -66.34 -11.23
C SER A 21 -11.45 -65.79 -10.10
N ILE A 22 -10.13 -65.94 -10.20
CA ILE A 22 -9.17 -65.43 -9.21
C ILE A 22 -8.76 -63.98 -9.53
N MET A 23 -8.50 -63.67 -10.79
CA MET A 23 -8.02 -62.36 -11.21
C MET A 23 -9.12 -61.29 -11.21
N LEU A 24 -10.35 -61.65 -11.53
CA LEU A 24 -11.44 -60.68 -11.64
C LEU A 24 -11.74 -59.96 -10.30
N PRO A 25 -11.87 -60.65 -9.14
CA PRO A 25 -12.01 -59.98 -7.85
C PRO A 25 -10.80 -59.09 -7.51
N ALA A 26 -9.58 -59.52 -7.83
CA ALA A 26 -8.38 -58.72 -7.60
C ALA A 26 -8.40 -57.43 -8.44
N ILE A 27 -8.71 -57.53 -9.73
CA ILE A 27 -8.80 -56.37 -10.64
C ILE A 27 -9.90 -55.40 -10.17
N ILE A 28 -11.07 -55.92 -9.80
CA ILE A 28 -12.18 -55.09 -9.27
C ILE A 28 -11.76 -54.43 -7.96
N GLY A 29 -11.15 -55.17 -7.03
CA GLY A 29 -10.68 -54.63 -5.75
C GLY A 29 -9.67 -53.49 -5.91
N PHE A 30 -8.66 -53.67 -6.77
CA PHE A 30 -7.71 -52.60 -7.10
C PHE A 30 -8.37 -51.43 -7.82
N SER A 31 -9.34 -51.68 -8.70
CA SER A 31 -10.09 -50.60 -9.37
C SER A 31 -10.86 -49.75 -8.38
N LEU A 32 -11.52 -50.36 -7.39
CA LEU A 32 -12.24 -49.65 -6.32
C LEU A 32 -11.27 -48.83 -5.45
N LEU A 33 -10.12 -49.40 -5.08
CA LEU A 33 -9.10 -48.69 -4.31
C LEU A 33 -8.59 -47.44 -5.05
N VAL A 34 -8.34 -47.55 -6.36
CA VAL A 34 -7.92 -46.42 -7.19
C VAL A 34 -9.01 -45.35 -7.28
N ILE A 35 -10.28 -45.75 -7.41
CA ILE A 35 -11.41 -44.82 -7.41
C ILE A 35 -11.51 -44.08 -6.07
N ASP A 36 -11.39 -44.77 -4.93
CA ASP A 36 -11.43 -44.12 -3.62
C ASP A 36 -10.26 -43.19 -3.40
N MET A 37 -9.05 -43.58 -3.78
CA MET A 37 -7.88 -42.71 -3.71
C MET A 37 -8.08 -41.45 -4.56
N SER A 38 -8.67 -41.59 -5.75
CA SER A 38 -9.00 -40.45 -6.60
C SER A 38 -10.04 -39.53 -5.95
N ARG A 39 -11.11 -40.09 -5.38
CA ARG A 39 -12.16 -39.32 -4.70
C ARG A 39 -11.63 -38.60 -3.45
N ALA A 40 -10.84 -39.29 -2.63
CA ALA A 40 -10.24 -38.72 -1.43
C ALA A 40 -9.24 -37.60 -1.77
N ASN A 41 -8.42 -37.79 -2.82
CA ASN A 41 -7.52 -36.74 -3.31
C ASN A 41 -8.29 -35.54 -3.87
N ASN A 42 -9.40 -35.76 -4.59
CA ASN A 42 -10.26 -34.68 -5.04
C ASN A 42 -10.89 -33.90 -3.87
N LEU A 43 -11.42 -34.61 -2.86
CA LEU A 43 -11.93 -34.00 -1.64
C LEU A 43 -10.85 -33.16 -0.94
N HIS A 44 -9.64 -33.70 -0.77
CA HIS A 44 -8.54 -32.97 -0.16
C HIS A 44 -8.14 -31.73 -0.98
N ASN A 45 -8.07 -31.84 -2.31
CA ASN A 45 -7.76 -30.72 -3.19
C ASN A 45 -8.83 -29.63 -3.14
N ASP A 46 -10.12 -29.99 -3.09
CA ASP A 46 -11.22 -29.04 -2.96
C ASP A 46 -11.17 -28.32 -1.61
N LEU A 47 -10.89 -29.05 -0.52
CA LEU A 47 -10.70 -28.49 0.82
C LEU A 47 -9.47 -27.57 0.87
N GLN A 48 -8.36 -27.94 0.24
CA GLN A 48 -7.14 -27.13 0.23
C GLN A 48 -7.34 -25.84 -0.56
N LYS A 49 -7.93 -25.90 -1.77
CA LYS A 49 -8.29 -24.70 -2.53
C LYS A 49 -9.23 -23.79 -1.74
N GLY A 50 -10.17 -24.38 -1.01
CA GLY A 50 -11.08 -23.65 -0.14
C GLY A 50 -10.37 -22.94 1.00
N ALA A 51 -9.49 -23.66 1.71
CA ALA A 51 -8.67 -23.11 2.78
C ALA A 51 -7.76 -21.97 2.27
N ASP A 52 -7.10 -22.18 1.14
CA ASP A 52 -6.21 -21.21 0.51
C ASP A 52 -6.95 -19.93 0.11
N ALA A 53 -8.11 -20.06 -0.54
CA ALA A 53 -8.93 -18.92 -0.95
C ALA A 53 -9.44 -18.12 0.26
N LEU A 54 -9.89 -18.81 1.32
CA LEU A 54 -10.31 -18.16 2.57
C LEU A 54 -9.14 -17.47 3.27
N ALA A 55 -7.98 -18.12 3.36
CA ALA A 55 -6.79 -17.55 3.96
C ALA A 55 -6.35 -16.30 3.19
N LEU A 56 -6.29 -16.33 1.85
CA LEU A 56 -5.94 -15.18 1.02
C LEU A 56 -6.93 -14.02 1.18
N ALA A 57 -8.24 -14.30 1.19
CA ALA A 57 -9.25 -13.27 1.39
C ALA A 57 -9.17 -12.63 2.79
N GLY A 58 -8.93 -13.44 3.83
CA GLY A 58 -8.72 -12.94 5.18
C GLY A 58 -7.42 -12.13 5.29
N ALA A 59 -6.34 -12.60 4.67
CA ALA A 59 -5.04 -11.96 4.69
C ALA A 59 -5.06 -10.58 4.03
N ALA A 60 -5.73 -10.43 2.88
CA ALA A 60 -5.83 -9.17 2.13
C ALA A 60 -6.35 -7.99 2.96
N GLU A 61 -7.10 -8.26 4.04
CA GLU A 61 -7.64 -7.22 4.93
C GLU A 61 -6.72 -6.87 6.13
N LEU A 62 -5.61 -7.59 6.30
CA LEU A 62 -4.62 -7.44 7.38
C LEU A 62 -3.67 -6.26 7.10
N ASP A 63 -4.24 -5.06 7.06
CA ASP A 63 -3.53 -3.82 6.74
C ASP A 63 -2.84 -3.16 7.95
N GLY A 64 -2.84 -3.82 9.11
CA GLY A 64 -2.26 -3.32 10.36
C GLY A 64 -3.04 -2.19 11.03
N THR A 65 -4.34 -2.03 10.75
CA THR A 65 -5.21 -1.03 11.40
C THR A 65 -6.26 -1.62 12.32
N THR A 66 -6.81 -0.77 13.16
CA THR A 66 -7.99 -1.08 13.98
C THR A 66 -9.17 -1.52 13.10
N GLY A 67 -9.82 -2.61 13.49
CA GLY A 67 -10.90 -3.26 12.77
C GLY A 67 -10.45 -4.20 11.65
N ALA A 68 -9.15 -4.48 11.50
CA ALA A 68 -8.64 -5.40 10.48
C ALA A 68 -9.20 -6.82 10.65
N TRP A 69 -9.35 -7.32 11.88
CA TRP A 69 -9.90 -8.66 12.11
C TRP A 69 -11.37 -8.74 11.66
N ALA A 70 -12.18 -7.74 11.99
CA ALA A 70 -13.58 -7.70 11.58
C ALA A 70 -13.74 -7.60 10.05
N ARG A 71 -12.82 -6.91 9.36
CA ARG A 71 -12.81 -6.87 7.88
C ARG A 71 -12.35 -8.19 7.28
N ALA A 72 -11.31 -8.82 7.84
CA ALA A 72 -10.82 -10.14 7.40
C ALA A 72 -11.92 -11.21 7.51
N GLU A 73 -12.64 -11.24 8.63
CA GLU A 73 -13.81 -12.12 8.79
C GLU A 73 -14.90 -11.82 7.76
N ARG A 74 -15.12 -10.54 7.46
CA ARG A 74 -16.06 -10.13 6.43
C ARG A 74 -15.66 -10.60 5.04
N ALA A 75 -14.41 -10.43 4.68
CA ALA A 75 -13.86 -10.89 3.42
C ALA A 75 -14.03 -12.41 3.28
N MET A 76 -13.62 -13.19 4.29
CA MET A 76 -13.76 -14.65 4.28
C MET A 76 -15.22 -15.11 4.12
N ALA A 77 -16.18 -14.41 4.73
CA ALA A 77 -17.59 -14.82 4.71
C ALA A 77 -18.39 -14.29 3.51
N THR A 78 -17.87 -13.32 2.74
CA THR A 78 -18.65 -12.67 1.65
C THR A 78 -17.98 -12.68 0.29
N LEU A 79 -16.65 -12.69 0.22
CA LEU A 79 -15.93 -12.61 -1.06
C LEU A 79 -15.61 -13.99 -1.65
N VAL A 80 -15.65 -15.03 -0.81
CA VAL A 80 -15.22 -16.37 -1.17
C VAL A 80 -16.32 -17.38 -0.86
N SER A 81 -16.61 -18.24 -1.82
CA SER A 81 -17.50 -19.39 -1.66
C SER A 81 -16.88 -20.57 -2.39
N ASN A 82 -16.48 -21.60 -1.64
CA ASN A 82 -15.91 -22.81 -2.22
C ASN A 82 -16.85 -23.99 -1.93
N GLY A 83 -16.96 -24.90 -2.89
CA GLY A 83 -17.66 -26.16 -2.71
C GLY A 83 -16.74 -27.34 -2.99
N GLY A 84 -17.14 -28.52 -2.56
CA GLY A 84 -16.43 -29.74 -2.86
C GLY A 84 -17.35 -30.94 -2.95
N HIS A 85 -16.76 -32.05 -3.39
CA HIS A 85 -17.46 -33.33 -3.61
C HIS A 85 -16.87 -34.45 -2.75
N PHE A 86 -17.56 -35.60 -2.72
CA PHE A 86 -17.14 -36.87 -2.13
C PHE A 86 -17.06 -36.92 -0.59
N SER A 87 -17.59 -35.92 0.10
CA SER A 87 -17.76 -36.01 1.55
C SER A 87 -19.01 -36.83 1.91
N THR A 88 -19.01 -37.45 3.08
CA THR A 88 -20.22 -37.98 3.73
C THR A 88 -21.07 -36.88 4.37
N ALA A 89 -20.50 -35.68 4.57
CA ALA A 89 -21.22 -34.51 5.04
C ALA A 89 -21.84 -33.76 3.84
N GLY A 90 -23.17 -33.66 3.81
CA GLY A 90 -23.92 -32.92 2.81
C GLY A 90 -24.81 -33.78 1.91
N THR A 91 -25.67 -33.13 1.12
CA THR A 91 -26.63 -33.83 0.25
C THR A 91 -25.90 -34.31 -1.01
N ASN A 92 -26.06 -35.58 -1.39
CA ASN A 92 -25.40 -36.19 -2.55
C ASN A 92 -23.85 -36.08 -2.53
N GLY A 93 -23.26 -36.02 -1.34
CA GLY A 93 -21.82 -35.88 -1.14
C GLY A 93 -21.23 -34.56 -1.61
N THR A 94 -22.04 -33.49 -1.63
CA THR A 94 -21.62 -32.12 -1.93
C THR A 94 -21.68 -31.26 -0.68
N PHE A 95 -20.73 -30.33 -0.53
CA PHE A 95 -20.69 -29.38 0.57
C PHE A 95 -20.24 -28.00 0.10
N THR A 96 -20.50 -26.99 0.94
CA THR A 96 -20.01 -25.62 0.75
C THR A 96 -19.22 -25.22 1.99
N LEU A 97 -18.04 -24.65 1.77
CA LEU A 97 -17.23 -24.04 2.80
C LEU A 97 -17.72 -22.61 3.00
N ALA A 98 -18.30 -22.38 4.18
CA ALA A 98 -18.71 -21.06 4.63
C ALA A 98 -17.93 -20.67 5.89
N ALA A 99 -17.47 -19.41 5.90
CA ALA A 99 -17.03 -18.72 7.10
C ALA A 99 -18.21 -17.97 7.75
N GLY A 100 -17.98 -17.39 8.93
CA GLY A 100 -18.90 -16.46 9.56
C GLY A 100 -18.19 -15.19 10.03
N GLN A 101 -18.97 -14.22 10.52
CA GLN A 101 -18.45 -12.92 10.99
C GLN A 101 -18.80 -12.71 12.46
N PRO A 102 -18.06 -13.33 13.40
CA PRO A 102 -18.27 -13.12 14.84
C PRO A 102 -17.93 -11.68 15.29
N GLY A 103 -17.27 -10.88 14.44
CA GLY A 103 -17.12 -9.43 14.62
C GLY A 103 -15.71 -8.97 14.99
N GLY A 104 -14.70 -9.83 14.81
CA GLY A 104 -13.28 -9.47 14.97
C GLY A 104 -12.85 -9.21 16.41
N THR A 105 -13.51 -9.82 17.40
CA THR A 105 -13.26 -9.56 18.83
C THR A 105 -12.22 -10.49 19.47
N LEU A 106 -11.88 -11.59 18.80
CA LEU A 106 -10.94 -12.60 19.29
C LEU A 106 -9.88 -12.89 18.23
N ARG A 107 -8.66 -13.16 18.68
CA ARG A 107 -7.55 -13.55 17.78
C ARG A 107 -7.78 -14.89 17.09
N CYS A 108 -8.62 -15.75 17.66
CA CYS A 108 -8.96 -17.06 17.11
C CYS A 108 -10.47 -17.27 17.21
N ASN A 109 -11.09 -17.66 16.11
CA ASN A 109 -12.54 -17.85 16.01
C ASN A 109 -12.86 -19.11 15.22
N SER A 110 -14.10 -19.57 15.35
CA SER A 110 -14.68 -20.61 14.51
C SER A 110 -16.11 -20.25 14.14
N ALA A 111 -16.46 -20.43 12.88
CA ALA A 111 -17.81 -20.23 12.38
C ALA A 111 -17.99 -21.00 11.06
N GLY A 112 -19.20 -21.52 10.85
CA GLY A 112 -19.48 -22.40 9.72
C GLY A 112 -18.63 -23.68 9.80
N ASN A 113 -17.89 -23.97 8.73
CA ASN A 113 -17.07 -25.18 8.60
C ASN A 113 -15.57 -24.88 8.68
N ILE A 114 -15.19 -23.77 9.29
CA ILE A 114 -13.80 -23.37 9.44
C ILE A 114 -13.51 -22.81 10.83
N SER A 115 -12.23 -22.79 11.17
CA SER A 115 -11.67 -22.00 12.26
C SER A 115 -10.48 -21.21 11.73
N TRP A 116 -10.17 -20.08 12.34
CA TRP A 116 -9.03 -19.27 11.98
C TRP A 116 -8.36 -18.64 13.19
N CYS A 117 -7.06 -18.35 13.06
CA CYS A 117 -6.27 -17.62 14.05
C CYS A 117 -5.40 -16.56 13.36
N PHE A 118 -5.39 -15.35 13.92
CA PHE A 118 -4.53 -14.25 13.51
C PHE A 118 -3.13 -14.37 14.15
N LEU A 119 -2.10 -14.22 13.33
CA LEU A 119 -0.70 -14.44 13.70
C LEU A 119 0.11 -13.15 13.50
N LYS A 120 1.05 -12.89 14.40
CA LYS A 120 2.03 -11.79 14.29
C LYS A 120 3.33 -12.20 13.60
N SER A 121 3.65 -13.50 13.62
CA SER A 121 4.85 -14.06 13.01
C SER A 121 4.63 -15.50 12.59
N LEU A 122 5.50 -16.00 11.71
CA LEU A 122 5.58 -17.42 11.38
C LEU A 122 6.85 -18.02 12.00
N PRO A 123 6.79 -19.28 12.47
CA PRO A 123 7.98 -20.02 12.83
C PRO A 123 8.76 -20.43 11.57
N ASN A 124 9.94 -21.04 11.72
CA ASN A 124 10.64 -21.66 10.60
C ASN A 124 9.78 -22.78 9.99
N ASP A 125 9.93 -23.03 8.69
CA ASP A 125 9.13 -23.97 7.89
C ASP A 125 8.99 -25.40 8.46
N ASN A 126 9.92 -25.83 9.32
CA ASN A 126 9.93 -27.15 9.93
C ASN A 126 9.33 -27.19 11.36
N VAL A 127 8.76 -26.09 11.84
CA VAL A 127 8.21 -25.96 13.19
C VAL A 127 6.72 -25.62 13.12
N ALA A 128 5.92 -26.31 13.94
CA ALA A 128 4.50 -26.04 14.01
C ALA A 128 4.22 -24.64 14.59
N ILE A 129 3.19 -23.97 14.06
CA ILE A 129 2.67 -22.72 14.62
C ILE A 129 2.15 -22.99 16.03
N THR A 130 2.59 -22.16 16.99
CA THR A 130 2.17 -22.23 18.40
C THR A 130 1.55 -20.91 18.86
N THR A 131 1.08 -20.86 20.10
CA THR A 131 0.55 -19.64 20.71
C THR A 131 1.57 -18.49 20.78
N ALA A 132 2.87 -18.76 20.67
CA ALA A 132 3.91 -17.73 20.61
C ALA A 132 3.85 -16.90 19.31
N ASN A 133 3.34 -17.50 18.24
CA ASN A 133 3.16 -16.87 16.93
C ASN A 133 1.86 -16.08 16.81
N TYR A 134 0.92 -16.32 17.73
CA TYR A 134 -0.40 -15.68 17.68
C TYR A 134 -0.28 -14.19 18.03
N ALA A 135 -1.15 -13.41 17.42
CA ALA A 135 -1.33 -12.02 17.84
C ALA A 135 -1.80 -11.93 19.30
N ASN A 136 -1.62 -10.75 19.90
CA ASN A 136 -2.08 -10.43 21.24
C ASN A 136 -3.57 -10.73 21.36
N THR A 137 -4.01 -11.19 22.54
CA THR A 137 -5.41 -11.46 22.81
C THR A 137 -6.25 -10.18 22.91
N ASP A 138 -5.64 -9.05 23.26
CA ASP A 138 -6.27 -7.74 23.22
C ASP A 138 -6.35 -7.25 21.77
N PRO A 139 -7.54 -7.08 21.16
CA PRO A 139 -7.68 -6.63 19.79
C PRO A 139 -6.99 -5.28 19.52
N ALA A 140 -6.96 -4.37 20.49
CA ALA A 140 -6.37 -3.04 20.30
C ALA A 140 -4.87 -3.11 20.01
N ALA A 141 -4.15 -4.07 20.59
CA ALA A 141 -2.75 -4.35 20.30
C ALA A 141 -2.59 -5.40 19.18
N GLY A 142 -3.42 -6.44 19.22
CA GLY A 142 -3.34 -7.61 18.36
C GLY A 142 -3.58 -7.28 16.88
N GLU A 143 -4.55 -6.42 16.57
CA GLU A 143 -4.83 -6.03 15.19
C GLU A 143 -3.65 -5.28 14.53
N LEU A 144 -2.90 -4.50 15.31
CA LEU A 144 -1.77 -3.70 14.81
C LEU A 144 -0.53 -4.57 14.52
N GLU A 145 -0.33 -5.66 15.26
CA GLU A 145 0.79 -6.59 15.06
C GLU A 145 0.45 -7.79 14.17
N THR A 146 -0.82 -8.02 13.85
CA THR A 146 -1.25 -9.12 12.99
C THR A 146 -0.69 -8.95 11.57
N ARG A 147 -0.12 -10.02 11.02
CA ARG A 147 0.47 -10.07 9.67
C ARG A 147 -0.03 -11.26 8.84
N PHE A 148 -0.47 -12.32 9.51
CA PHE A 148 -0.93 -13.55 8.86
C PHE A 148 -2.25 -14.03 9.46
N VAL A 149 -2.95 -14.87 8.71
CA VAL A 149 -4.10 -15.65 9.17
C VAL A 149 -3.86 -17.12 8.85
N GLN A 150 -4.05 -17.98 9.84
CA GLN A 150 -4.14 -19.42 9.65
C GLN A 150 -5.61 -19.81 9.58
N VAL A 151 -6.04 -20.44 8.49
CA VAL A 151 -7.38 -21.00 8.33
C VAL A 151 -7.29 -22.52 8.37
N LYS A 152 -8.12 -23.14 9.19
CA LYS A 152 -8.28 -24.60 9.29
C LYS A 152 -9.71 -24.97 8.95
N VAL A 153 -9.88 -25.84 7.97
CA VAL A 153 -11.18 -26.39 7.62
C VAL A 153 -11.53 -27.48 8.62
N THR A 154 -12.75 -27.49 9.15
CA THR A 154 -13.23 -28.58 9.99
C THR A 154 -13.19 -29.88 9.19
N PRO A 155 -12.62 -30.97 9.70
CA PRO A 155 -12.48 -32.19 8.91
C PRO A 155 -13.83 -32.72 8.39
N PHE A 156 -13.86 -33.12 7.13
CA PHE A 156 -15.01 -33.68 6.45
C PHE A 156 -14.86 -35.20 6.35
N GLY A 157 -15.90 -35.94 6.73
CA GLY A 157 -15.89 -37.39 6.62
C GLY A 157 -15.87 -37.84 5.17
N PHE A 158 -15.20 -38.97 4.91
CA PHE A 158 -15.12 -39.67 3.65
C PHE A 158 -15.44 -41.15 3.88
N ALA A 159 -16.21 -41.76 2.97
CA ALA A 159 -16.51 -43.19 2.97
C ALA A 159 -15.96 -43.85 1.70
N ALA A 160 -15.09 -44.84 1.91
CA ALA A 160 -14.55 -45.68 0.86
C ALA A 160 -15.61 -46.64 0.30
N ILE A 161 -15.60 -46.86 -1.01
CA ILE A 161 -16.39 -47.89 -1.68
C ILE A 161 -15.67 -49.24 -1.59
N PHE A 162 -14.34 -49.23 -1.52
CA PHE A 162 -13.53 -50.42 -1.30
C PHE A 162 -13.91 -51.06 0.04
N PRO A 163 -14.33 -52.34 0.04
CA PRO A 163 -14.72 -53.04 1.26
C PRO A 163 -13.48 -53.33 2.11
N VAL A 164 -13.07 -52.38 2.94
CA VAL A 164 -11.91 -52.50 3.84
C VAL A 164 -12.04 -53.62 4.87
N SER A 165 -13.26 -54.17 5.04
CA SER A 165 -13.52 -55.38 5.82
C SER A 165 -12.72 -56.60 5.34
N PHE A 166 -12.28 -56.61 4.08
CA PHE A 166 -11.36 -57.63 3.54
C PHE A 166 -9.93 -57.53 4.10
N LEU A 167 -9.54 -56.36 4.62
CA LEU A 167 -8.22 -56.13 5.23
C LEU A 167 -8.27 -56.31 6.75
N SER A 168 -9.31 -55.79 7.40
CA SER A 168 -9.55 -55.95 8.84
C SER A 168 -11.04 -55.89 9.14
N SER A 169 -11.53 -56.85 9.93
CA SER A 169 -12.95 -56.91 10.34
C SER A 169 -13.38 -55.77 11.27
N SER A 170 -12.44 -55.00 11.82
CA SER A 170 -12.70 -53.81 12.65
C SER A 170 -12.67 -52.49 11.89
N SER A 171 -12.38 -52.51 10.58
CA SER A 171 -12.29 -51.29 9.76
C SER A 171 -13.66 -50.87 9.22
N THR A 172 -14.02 -49.60 9.40
CA THR A 172 -15.32 -49.03 8.95
C THR A 172 -15.25 -48.46 7.54
N GLY A 173 -14.05 -48.19 7.01
CA GLY A 173 -13.87 -47.57 5.68
C GLY A 173 -14.13 -46.07 5.67
N GLU A 174 -14.26 -45.48 6.87
CA GLU A 174 -14.51 -44.06 7.08
C GLU A 174 -13.27 -43.39 7.66
N PHE A 175 -12.95 -42.20 7.15
CA PHE A 175 -11.89 -41.34 7.68
C PHE A 175 -12.19 -39.87 7.38
N ASP A 176 -11.55 -38.99 8.14
CA ASP A 176 -11.72 -37.55 7.95
C ASP A 176 -10.61 -36.96 7.08
N VAL A 177 -11.00 -36.01 6.23
CA VAL A 177 -10.09 -35.21 5.41
C VAL A 177 -10.21 -33.76 5.85
N GLY A 178 -9.08 -33.16 6.21
CA GLY A 178 -8.99 -31.74 6.56
C GLY A 178 -8.02 -31.00 5.65
N ALA A 179 -8.04 -29.68 5.75
CA ALA A 179 -7.07 -28.80 5.10
C ALA A 179 -6.72 -27.63 6.02
N THR A 180 -5.53 -27.09 5.85
CA THR A 180 -5.06 -25.91 6.57
C THR A 180 -4.26 -25.05 5.59
N ALA A 181 -4.46 -23.75 5.67
CA ALA A 181 -3.74 -22.77 4.88
C ALA A 181 -3.31 -21.60 5.78
N VAL A 182 -2.17 -21.02 5.47
CA VAL A 182 -1.70 -19.79 6.12
C VAL A 182 -1.49 -18.77 5.01
N ALA A 183 -1.96 -17.56 5.21
CA ALA A 183 -1.73 -16.47 4.28
C ALA A 183 -1.32 -15.21 5.02
N GLY A 184 -0.52 -14.39 4.36
CA GLY A 184 -0.08 -13.08 4.85
C GLY A 184 -0.29 -12.01 3.80
N PHE A 185 -0.20 -10.76 4.23
CA PHE A 185 -0.35 -9.60 3.36
C PHE A 185 0.89 -8.72 3.42
N GLY A 186 1.57 -8.63 2.28
CA GLY A 186 2.64 -7.70 2.02
C GLY A 186 2.12 -6.49 1.26
N SER A 187 2.63 -5.31 1.60
CA SER A 187 2.36 -4.09 0.84
C SER A 187 3.69 -3.40 0.57
N SER A 188 3.96 -3.12 -0.70
CA SER A 188 5.17 -2.43 -1.15
C SER A 188 4.80 -1.29 -2.07
N VAL A 189 5.65 -0.26 -2.15
CA VAL A 189 5.47 0.82 -3.11
C VAL A 189 6.69 0.91 -4.01
N CYS A 190 6.47 0.80 -5.32
CA CYS A 190 7.49 0.92 -6.36
C CYS A 190 7.48 2.32 -6.99
N ASP A 191 8.48 2.66 -7.80
CA ASP A 191 8.63 3.98 -8.41
C ASP A 191 8.64 5.12 -7.38
N TYR A 192 9.30 4.86 -6.24
CA TYR A 192 9.12 5.62 -5.01
C TYR A 192 10.24 6.60 -4.71
N THR A 193 9.89 7.82 -4.32
CA THR A 193 10.90 8.77 -3.85
C THR A 193 11.46 8.30 -2.50
N PRO A 194 12.79 8.24 -2.28
CA PRO A 194 13.35 7.69 -1.05
C PRO A 194 13.25 8.68 0.13
N VAL A 195 12.04 9.16 0.46
CA VAL A 195 11.78 10.07 1.57
C VAL A 195 10.93 9.39 2.65
N PHE A 196 11.08 9.83 3.90
CA PHE A 196 10.21 9.44 5.01
C PHE A 196 9.92 10.62 5.93
N MET A 197 8.82 10.56 6.66
CA MET A 197 8.40 11.56 7.64
C MET A 197 7.99 10.84 8.93
N CYS A 198 8.37 11.39 10.09
CA CYS A 198 7.76 10.94 11.34
C CYS A 198 6.29 11.35 11.39
N ASN A 199 5.41 10.44 11.81
CA ASN A 199 3.97 10.64 11.81
C ASN A 199 3.62 11.97 12.52
N PRO A 200 3.11 12.97 11.77
CA PRO A 200 2.79 14.27 12.33
C PRO A 200 1.72 14.20 13.41
N TYR A 201 0.88 13.17 13.36
CA TYR A 201 -0.31 12.98 14.20
C TYR A 201 -0.13 11.85 15.24
N GLU A 202 1.11 11.46 15.52
CA GLU A 202 1.40 10.45 16.55
C GLU A 202 1.02 10.94 17.96
N ASP A 203 1.10 12.25 18.18
CA ASP A 203 0.64 12.92 19.39
C ASP A 203 -0.55 13.81 19.05
N THR A 204 -1.73 13.29 19.31
CA THR A 204 -2.99 13.96 18.99
C THR A 204 -3.20 15.21 19.86
N SER A 205 -2.58 15.29 21.04
CA SER A 205 -2.73 16.43 21.95
C SER A 205 -2.20 17.74 21.36
N ILE A 206 -1.15 17.67 20.54
CA ILE A 206 -0.51 18.83 19.90
C ILE A 206 -1.04 19.11 18.49
N THR A 207 -1.82 18.20 17.90
CA THR A 207 -2.32 18.32 16.52
C THR A 207 -3.83 18.59 16.43
N GLY A 208 -4.51 18.76 17.56
CA GLY A 208 -5.93 19.09 17.63
C GLY A 208 -6.84 17.87 17.78
N GLY A 209 -6.34 16.79 18.39
CA GLY A 209 -7.11 15.60 18.74
C GLY A 209 -7.38 14.63 17.59
N VAL A 210 -6.69 14.77 16.46
CA VAL A 210 -6.98 14.01 15.24
C VAL A 210 -5.88 13.00 14.89
N THR A 211 -6.29 11.87 14.32
CA THR A 211 -5.37 10.84 13.82
C THR A 211 -4.86 11.18 12.42
N LEU A 212 -3.82 10.47 11.96
CA LEU A 212 -3.28 10.60 10.60
C LEU A 212 -4.36 10.35 9.53
N GLU A 213 -5.20 9.34 9.74
CA GLU A 213 -6.25 8.93 8.80
C GLU A 213 -7.36 9.98 8.73
N GLN A 214 -7.74 10.57 9.87
CA GLN A 214 -8.67 11.71 9.91
C GLN A 214 -8.08 12.95 9.23
N ALA A 215 -6.78 13.19 9.45
CA ALA A 215 -6.08 14.30 8.83
C ALA A 215 -6.01 14.16 7.30
N ALA A 216 -5.73 12.96 6.78
CA ALA A 216 -5.70 12.68 5.35
C ALA A 216 -7.09 12.84 4.68
N GLN A 217 -8.18 12.65 5.43
CA GLN A 217 -9.54 12.79 4.90
C GLN A 217 -10.09 14.22 4.98
N THR A 218 -9.53 15.07 5.85
CA THR A 218 -10.09 16.39 6.15
C THR A 218 -9.26 17.50 5.51
N ARG A 219 -9.91 18.34 4.69
CA ARG A 219 -9.26 19.44 3.94
C ARG A 219 -8.39 20.35 4.81
N LYS A 220 -8.90 20.78 5.97
CA LYS A 220 -8.19 21.60 6.96
C LYS A 220 -6.82 21.04 7.35
N TYR A 221 -6.74 19.75 7.63
CA TYR A 221 -5.52 19.12 8.14
C TYR A 221 -4.55 18.76 7.03
N ARG A 222 -5.05 18.36 5.86
CA ARG A 222 -4.22 18.22 4.65
C ARG A 222 -3.53 19.51 4.28
N ARG A 223 -4.21 20.66 4.43
CA ARG A 223 -3.70 21.99 4.08
C ARG A 223 -2.52 22.49 4.92
N ARG A 224 -2.27 21.88 6.09
CA ARG A 224 -1.16 22.27 6.95
C ARG A 224 0.16 22.00 6.24
N GLN A 225 0.95 23.05 6.06
CA GLN A 225 2.25 22.90 5.44
C GLN A 225 3.24 22.28 6.43
N ILE A 226 4.04 21.32 5.96
CA ILE A 226 4.99 20.57 6.78
C ILE A 226 6.40 20.78 6.24
N VAL A 227 7.32 21.10 7.13
CA VAL A 227 8.76 21.11 6.86
C VAL A 227 9.29 19.68 6.95
N LEU A 228 9.35 19.00 5.80
CA LEU A 228 9.81 17.61 5.69
C LEU A 228 11.27 17.47 6.16
N ARG A 229 12.10 18.41 5.74
CA ARG A 229 13.51 18.55 6.11
C ARG A 229 13.76 20.00 6.50
N GLY A 230 14.56 20.25 7.53
CA GLY A 230 15.09 21.58 7.88
C GLY A 230 16.41 21.47 8.64
N ASP A 231 16.78 22.48 9.45
CA ASP A 231 18.03 22.45 10.24
C ASP A 231 17.97 21.49 11.44
N GLY A 232 16.76 21.12 11.88
CA GLY A 232 16.58 20.05 12.85
C GLY A 232 16.60 18.67 12.19
N SER A 233 17.07 17.66 12.91
CA SER A 233 16.96 16.25 12.51
C SER A 233 15.80 15.57 13.25
N TYR A 234 15.10 14.60 12.64
CA TYR A 234 14.11 13.78 13.37
C TYR A 234 14.77 12.96 14.51
N ALA A 235 16.06 12.64 14.31
CA ALA A 235 17.04 12.27 15.32
C ALA A 235 18.43 12.65 14.81
N PRO A 236 19.43 12.93 15.67
CA PRO A 236 20.74 13.41 15.24
C PRO A 236 21.32 12.60 14.05
N GLY A 237 21.48 13.27 12.91
CA GLY A 237 22.02 12.67 11.68
C GLY A 237 21.02 12.11 10.67
N ASN A 238 19.70 12.10 10.96
CA ASN A 238 18.67 11.56 10.08
C ASN A 238 17.78 12.66 9.46
N PHE A 239 17.79 12.73 8.13
CA PHE A 239 17.29 13.87 7.34
C PHE A 239 16.10 13.53 6.44
N ALA A 240 15.24 12.59 6.85
CA ALA A 240 14.00 12.28 6.13
C ALA A 240 14.22 11.43 4.85
N PHE A 241 15.33 10.71 4.72
CA PHE A 241 15.62 9.90 3.53
C PHE A 241 15.75 8.40 3.85
N LEU A 242 15.32 7.57 2.91
CA LEU A 242 15.50 6.13 2.91
C LEU A 242 16.74 5.76 2.11
N SER A 243 17.34 4.61 2.41
CA SER A 243 18.50 4.12 1.67
C SER A 243 18.09 3.74 0.24
N SER A 244 19.00 3.98 -0.70
CA SER A 244 18.84 3.55 -2.08
C SER A 244 19.37 2.12 -2.23
N PRO A 245 18.65 1.22 -2.95
CA PRO A 245 19.17 -0.10 -3.27
C PRO A 245 20.33 -0.08 -4.28
N PHE A 246 20.58 1.06 -4.96
CA PHE A 246 21.57 1.20 -6.03
C PHE A 246 22.94 1.71 -5.58
N GLY A 247 23.10 2.04 -4.31
CA GLY A 247 24.36 2.53 -3.76
C GLY A 247 24.18 3.60 -2.70
N ASN A 248 25.31 4.01 -2.14
CA ASN A 248 25.35 5.01 -1.08
C ASN A 248 25.84 6.34 -1.64
N GLY A 249 25.20 7.44 -1.25
CA GLY A 249 25.74 8.78 -1.49
C GLY A 249 24.73 9.77 -2.03
N ALA A 250 25.11 11.04 -1.95
CA ALA A 250 24.22 12.15 -2.24
C ALA A 250 23.88 12.28 -3.75
N ASN A 251 24.72 11.77 -4.65
CA ASN A 251 24.46 11.80 -6.10
C ASN A 251 23.35 10.83 -6.53
N GLU A 252 23.31 9.62 -5.96
CA GLU A 252 22.20 8.68 -6.23
C GLU A 252 20.89 9.19 -5.66
N LEU A 253 20.94 9.89 -4.51
CA LEU A 253 19.77 10.54 -3.94
C LEU A 253 19.27 11.70 -4.83
N GLU A 254 20.18 12.53 -5.36
CA GLU A 254 19.81 13.57 -6.34
C GLU A 254 19.10 12.95 -7.54
N LYS A 255 19.68 11.90 -8.12
CA LYS A 255 19.09 11.20 -9.26
C LYS A 255 17.69 10.70 -8.94
N MET A 256 17.48 10.01 -7.81
CA MET A 256 16.15 9.50 -7.44
C MET A 256 15.13 10.60 -7.13
N LEU A 257 15.58 11.73 -6.59
CA LEU A 257 14.72 12.90 -6.38
C LEU A 257 14.40 13.60 -7.71
N ALA A 258 15.32 13.60 -8.68
CA ALA A 258 15.15 14.21 -9.99
C ALA A 258 14.42 13.30 -11.00
N ASP A 259 14.44 11.98 -10.83
CA ASP A 259 13.79 11.00 -11.71
C ASP A 259 12.26 11.00 -11.55
N SER A 260 11.54 10.81 -12.65
CA SER A 260 10.08 10.68 -12.71
C SER A 260 9.58 9.28 -12.41
N LYS A 261 10.39 8.24 -12.61
CA LYS A 261 10.07 6.84 -12.28
C LYS A 261 11.31 6.11 -11.73
N PRO A 262 11.74 6.45 -10.50
CA PRO A 262 12.92 5.83 -9.91
C PRO A 262 12.72 4.33 -9.76
N GLN A 263 13.62 3.48 -10.25
CA GLN A 263 13.41 2.02 -10.34
C GLN A 263 13.57 1.28 -8.98
N ASN A 264 12.85 1.67 -7.94
CA ASN A 264 12.99 1.11 -6.58
C ASN A 264 11.63 0.77 -5.96
N CYS A 265 11.62 -0.27 -5.12
CA CYS A 265 10.46 -0.67 -4.32
C CYS A 265 10.80 -0.69 -2.83
N TYR A 266 9.89 -0.21 -1.98
CA TYR A 266 10.00 -0.25 -0.53
C TYR A 266 8.86 -1.06 0.07
N SER A 267 9.21 -2.05 0.89
CA SER A 267 8.23 -2.84 1.64
C SER A 267 7.78 -2.10 2.90
N ARG A 268 6.50 -2.22 3.24
CA ARG A 268 5.94 -1.71 4.50
C ARG A 268 6.56 -2.37 5.73
N ASP A 269 7.02 -3.61 5.61
CA ASP A 269 7.54 -4.39 6.73
C ASP A 269 8.92 -3.91 7.20
N GLY A 270 9.65 -3.16 6.37
CA GLY A 270 10.93 -2.60 6.75
C GLY A 270 11.53 -1.72 5.67
N VAL A 271 11.67 -0.44 5.99
CA VAL A 271 12.50 0.49 5.22
C VAL A 271 13.74 0.84 6.00
N GLN A 272 14.87 1.03 5.31
CA GLN A 272 16.11 1.42 5.94
C GLN A 272 16.30 2.94 5.82
N THR A 273 16.54 3.63 6.94
CA THR A 273 16.81 5.07 6.94
C THR A 273 18.23 5.38 6.48
N GLU A 274 18.44 6.53 5.84
CA GLU A 274 19.74 6.97 5.35
C GLU A 274 20.20 8.28 6.03
N PRO A 275 21.24 8.24 6.88
CA PRO A 275 21.79 9.43 7.52
C PRO A 275 22.73 10.23 6.60
N GLY A 276 23.02 11.48 6.96
CA GLY A 276 24.19 12.21 6.44
C GLY A 276 24.11 12.77 5.01
N GLN A 277 22.92 13.00 4.46
CA GLN A 277 22.77 13.45 3.07
C GLN A 277 23.05 14.95 2.87
N ASN A 278 23.83 15.28 1.83
CA ASN A 278 24.23 16.66 1.51
C ASN A 278 23.02 17.53 1.12
N ALA A 279 23.00 18.79 1.55
CA ALA A 279 21.94 19.73 1.21
C ALA A 279 21.88 20.04 -0.31
N GLY A 280 23.04 20.13 -0.96
CA GLY A 280 23.14 20.47 -2.40
C GLY A 280 22.46 19.46 -3.33
N PRO A 281 22.81 18.17 -3.30
CA PRO A 281 22.21 17.17 -4.19
C PRO A 281 20.69 17.02 -4.00
N VAL A 282 20.20 17.18 -2.76
CA VAL A 282 18.76 17.22 -2.49
C VAL A 282 18.09 18.47 -3.08
N GLN A 283 18.72 19.65 -2.92
CA GLN A 283 18.28 20.89 -3.55
C GLN A 283 18.23 20.73 -5.08
N ASN A 284 19.23 20.12 -5.68
CA ASN A 284 19.29 19.87 -7.11
C ASN A 284 18.14 18.99 -7.60
N GLY A 285 17.89 17.86 -6.92
CA GLY A 285 16.81 16.95 -7.31
C GLY A 285 15.41 17.52 -7.12
N ILE A 286 15.19 18.34 -6.08
CA ILE A 286 13.90 19.01 -5.87
C ILE A 286 13.73 20.17 -6.84
N ASN A 287 14.75 21.01 -7.05
CA ASN A 287 14.66 22.20 -7.89
C ASN A 287 14.54 21.88 -9.38
N SER A 288 15.04 20.73 -9.85
CA SER A 288 14.83 20.27 -11.22
C SER A 288 13.35 20.07 -11.56
N ARG A 289 12.51 19.65 -10.59
CA ARG A 289 11.05 19.54 -10.74
C ARG A 289 10.37 20.87 -11.06
N PHE A 290 11.03 21.97 -10.74
CA PHE A 290 10.59 23.33 -11.01
C PHE A 290 11.21 23.90 -12.30
N GLY A 291 11.99 23.15 -13.07
CA GLY A 291 12.68 23.68 -14.25
C GLY A 291 13.80 24.67 -13.89
N ILE A 292 14.50 24.44 -12.79
CA ILE A 292 15.70 25.19 -12.38
C ILE A 292 16.93 24.36 -12.77
N ASN A 293 17.94 25.02 -13.34
CA ASN A 293 19.18 24.39 -13.81
C ASN A 293 20.07 23.99 -12.62
N SER A 294 19.73 22.89 -11.97
CA SER A 294 20.30 22.52 -10.68
C SER A 294 20.80 21.08 -10.65
N SER A 295 20.23 20.18 -11.45
CA SER A 295 20.62 18.77 -11.50
C SER A 295 21.21 18.39 -12.85
N ASN A 296 22.20 17.49 -12.81
CA ASN A 296 22.73 16.84 -14.02
C ASN A 296 21.86 15.66 -14.50
N TYR A 297 20.85 15.27 -13.71
CA TYR A 297 19.94 14.15 -13.97
C TYR A 297 18.54 14.71 -14.21
N SER A 298 18.36 15.46 -15.30
CA SER A 298 17.08 16.13 -15.56
C SER A 298 16.18 15.25 -16.41
N ASP A 299 15.19 14.63 -15.76
CA ASP A 299 13.90 14.45 -16.41
C ASP A 299 13.25 15.82 -16.60
N GLY A 300 12.24 15.88 -17.48
CA GLY A 300 11.45 17.09 -17.68
C GLY A 300 10.85 17.64 -16.38
N PRO A 301 10.62 18.96 -16.30
CA PRO A 301 9.98 19.60 -15.15
C PRO A 301 8.50 19.22 -15.03
N ALA A 302 7.85 19.68 -13.95
CA ALA A 302 6.40 19.63 -13.84
C ALA A 302 5.71 20.44 -14.94
N VAL A 303 4.47 20.10 -15.27
CA VAL A 303 3.65 20.89 -16.22
C VAL A 303 3.47 22.33 -15.74
N ASN A 304 3.29 22.51 -14.42
CA ASN A 304 3.24 23.82 -13.77
C ASN A 304 4.39 23.97 -12.75
N VAL A 305 5.28 24.93 -13.03
CA VAL A 305 6.47 25.23 -12.24
C VAL A 305 6.42 26.60 -11.55
N ARG A 306 5.23 27.23 -11.49
CA ARG A 306 5.05 28.54 -10.86
C ARG A 306 5.68 28.55 -9.47
N LYS A 307 6.52 29.56 -9.21
CA LYS A 307 7.38 29.63 -8.02
C LYS A 307 7.60 31.06 -7.48
N GLY A 308 7.04 32.08 -8.12
CA GLY A 308 7.25 33.47 -7.74
C GLY A 308 8.59 34.01 -8.27
N ALA A 309 8.97 33.72 -9.52
CA ALA A 309 10.24 34.16 -10.11
C ALA A 309 10.05 35.28 -11.15
N LYS A 310 10.93 36.29 -11.13
CA LYS A 310 10.98 37.38 -12.12
C LYS A 310 11.62 36.92 -13.43
N ASN A 311 12.69 36.15 -13.34
CA ASN A 311 13.38 35.54 -14.49
C ASN A 311 12.86 34.11 -14.79
N TRP A 312 11.54 33.93 -14.71
CA TRP A 312 10.86 32.64 -14.84
C TRP A 312 11.10 31.91 -16.17
N ASP A 313 11.34 32.67 -17.24
CA ASP A 313 11.56 32.19 -18.60
C ASP A 313 13.00 31.73 -18.84
N GLN A 314 13.91 31.97 -17.89
CA GLN A 314 15.33 31.63 -17.99
C GLN A 314 15.64 30.30 -17.27
N TYR A 315 16.39 29.43 -17.96
CA TYR A 315 16.90 28.19 -17.35
C TYR A 315 18.22 28.45 -16.61
N VAL A 316 18.10 28.91 -15.36
CA VAL A 316 19.21 29.37 -14.54
C VAL A 316 19.46 28.49 -13.32
N ALA A 317 20.68 28.55 -12.78
CA ALA A 317 21.05 27.86 -11.55
C ALA A 317 20.23 28.35 -10.35
N SER A 318 20.08 27.51 -9.32
CA SER A 318 19.28 27.83 -8.12
C SER A 318 19.61 29.21 -7.56
N ASN A 319 20.90 29.50 -7.35
CA ASN A 319 21.43 30.76 -6.83
C ASN A 319 21.33 31.97 -7.78
N LYS A 320 20.69 31.78 -8.93
CA LYS A 320 20.42 32.81 -9.93
C LYS A 320 18.93 32.99 -10.20
N VAL A 321 18.05 32.26 -9.50
CA VAL A 321 16.61 32.51 -9.55
C VAL A 321 16.32 33.80 -8.78
N ASP A 322 15.76 34.80 -9.48
CA ASP A 322 15.37 36.07 -8.90
C ASP A 322 13.90 35.99 -8.47
N TYR A 323 13.66 35.83 -7.16
CA TYR A 323 12.31 35.69 -6.63
C TYR A 323 11.63 37.06 -6.47
N GLU A 324 10.33 37.11 -6.77
CA GLU A 324 9.50 38.25 -6.46
C GLU A 324 9.35 38.41 -4.94
N THR A 325 9.58 39.64 -4.47
CA THR A 325 9.53 40.01 -3.05
C THR A 325 8.23 40.72 -2.70
N ASP A 326 7.53 41.28 -3.70
CA ASP A 326 6.20 41.87 -3.55
C ASP A 326 5.11 40.82 -3.83
N PRO A 327 4.42 40.29 -2.80
CA PRO A 327 3.42 39.23 -2.99
C PRO A 327 2.18 39.68 -3.77
N THR A 328 2.05 40.98 -4.09
CA THR A 328 0.98 41.50 -4.95
C THR A 328 1.33 41.45 -6.43
N LYS A 329 2.62 41.24 -6.77
CA LYS A 329 3.10 41.17 -8.15
C LYS A 329 3.20 39.74 -8.68
N GLY A 330 3.55 38.78 -7.85
CA GLY A 330 3.63 37.39 -8.27
C GLY A 330 4.21 36.57 -7.15
N VAL A 331 3.62 35.41 -6.88
CA VAL A 331 4.01 34.64 -5.71
C VAL A 331 3.87 33.15 -5.97
N GLY A 332 4.81 32.36 -5.45
CA GLY A 332 4.66 30.91 -5.40
C GLY A 332 3.49 30.51 -4.48
N LEU A 333 3.22 29.21 -4.37
CA LEU A 333 2.22 28.72 -3.41
C LEU A 333 2.71 29.02 -2.00
N GLU A 334 2.15 30.08 -1.41
CA GLU A 334 2.69 30.75 -0.22
C GLU A 334 2.80 29.84 1.00
N ARG A 335 3.72 30.18 1.90
CA ARG A 335 3.80 29.50 3.19
C ARG A 335 2.64 29.85 4.11
N ASP A 336 2.39 28.98 5.08
CA ASP A 336 1.48 29.30 6.18
C ASP A 336 1.99 30.52 6.97
N SER A 337 1.09 31.32 7.53
CA SER A 337 1.43 32.62 8.13
C SER A 337 2.43 32.49 9.28
N CYS A 338 2.32 31.42 10.09
CA CYS A 338 3.25 31.15 11.18
C CYS A 338 4.64 30.78 10.68
N GLN A 339 4.78 30.21 9.48
CA GLN A 339 6.08 29.86 8.91
C GLN A 339 6.77 31.09 8.32
N ILE A 340 6.00 32.08 7.87
CA ILE A 340 6.52 33.38 7.41
C ILE A 340 7.04 34.19 8.61
N THR A 341 6.34 34.12 9.74
CA THR A 341 6.64 34.89 10.96
C THR A 341 7.53 34.16 11.97
N ASP A 342 7.91 32.92 11.69
CA ASP A 342 8.67 32.03 12.60
C ASP A 342 7.99 31.83 13.97
N THR A 343 6.66 31.68 13.97
CA THR A 343 5.82 31.53 15.17
C THR A 343 5.11 30.18 15.25
N CYS A 344 5.41 29.23 14.36
CA CYS A 344 4.77 27.92 14.40
C CYS A 344 5.13 27.16 15.68
N THR A 345 4.12 26.55 16.31
CA THR A 345 4.30 25.79 17.56
C THR A 345 4.12 24.28 17.35
N MET A 346 3.38 23.86 16.33
CA MET A 346 3.11 22.45 16.06
C MET A 346 4.36 21.72 15.54
N MET A 347 4.57 20.49 16.01
CA MET A 347 5.72 19.66 15.67
C MET A 347 7.08 20.35 15.89
N GLY A 348 7.22 21.14 16.96
CA GLY A 348 8.44 21.92 17.22
C GLY A 348 8.70 22.95 16.13
N GLY A 349 7.64 23.58 15.60
CA GLY A 349 7.69 24.62 14.57
C GLY A 349 7.70 24.13 13.12
N ARG A 350 7.65 22.81 12.90
CA ARG A 350 7.69 22.23 11.55
C ARG A 350 6.35 22.20 10.82
N MET A 351 5.25 22.35 11.54
CA MET A 351 3.92 22.29 10.95
C MET A 351 3.23 23.65 11.04
N GLY A 352 2.74 24.11 9.90
CA GLY A 352 1.97 25.34 9.77
C GLY A 352 0.49 25.17 10.10
N ALA A 353 -0.22 26.30 10.21
CA ALA A 353 -1.63 26.34 10.58
C ALA A 353 -2.58 25.94 9.44
N GLY A 354 -2.09 25.83 8.21
CA GLY A 354 -2.89 25.67 7.01
C GLY A 354 -3.71 26.94 6.72
N ASP A 355 -3.09 28.11 6.71
CA ASP A 355 -3.77 29.41 6.57
C ASP A 355 -3.18 30.28 5.45
N TRP A 356 -2.60 29.64 4.44
CA TRP A 356 -2.04 30.29 3.26
C TRP A 356 -3.05 31.19 2.54
N ASN A 357 -2.55 32.28 1.94
CA ASN A 357 -3.42 33.29 1.35
C ASN A 357 -3.76 32.99 -0.11
N LEU A 358 -4.69 32.06 -0.32
CA LEU A 358 -5.19 31.70 -1.66
C LEU A 358 -5.71 32.89 -2.46
N SER A 359 -6.44 33.81 -1.81
CA SER A 359 -7.02 34.98 -2.51
C SER A 359 -5.93 35.91 -3.04
N ARG A 360 -4.88 36.16 -2.25
CA ARG A 360 -3.71 36.95 -2.70
C ARG A 360 -2.96 36.22 -3.81
N TYR A 361 -2.70 34.93 -3.64
CA TYR A 361 -2.06 34.09 -4.67
C TYR A 361 -2.79 34.19 -6.01
N TRP A 362 -4.10 33.97 -5.99
CA TRP A 362 -4.90 33.96 -7.21
C TRP A 362 -4.93 35.32 -7.88
N LYS A 363 -5.13 36.38 -7.11
CA LYS A 363 -5.17 37.75 -7.63
C LYS A 363 -3.83 38.19 -8.23
N ALA A 364 -2.71 37.80 -7.62
CA ALA A 364 -1.38 38.14 -8.12
C ALA A 364 -1.00 37.34 -9.38
N ASN A 365 -1.38 36.07 -9.44
CA ASN A 365 -0.95 35.15 -10.50
C ASN A 365 -1.91 35.03 -11.69
N HIS A 366 -3.20 35.36 -11.48
CA HIS A 366 -4.25 35.29 -12.49
C HIS A 366 -5.03 36.62 -12.62
N PRO A 367 -4.37 37.79 -12.66
CA PRO A 367 -5.03 39.10 -12.54
C PRO A 367 -6.04 39.40 -13.66
N LEU A 368 -5.86 38.78 -14.83
CA LEU A 368 -6.70 38.99 -16.01
C LEU A 368 -7.70 37.84 -16.25
N ARG A 369 -7.62 36.76 -15.47
CA ARG A 369 -8.50 35.61 -15.64
C ARG A 369 -9.87 35.95 -15.08
N ASP A 370 -10.87 35.95 -15.96
CA ASP A 370 -12.26 35.99 -15.56
C ASP A 370 -12.78 34.56 -15.41
N SER A 371 -13.04 34.18 -14.16
CA SER A 371 -13.56 32.86 -13.76
C SER A 371 -15.10 32.85 -13.63
N GLY A 372 -15.79 33.84 -14.20
CA GLY A 372 -17.23 34.06 -14.05
C GLY A 372 -17.60 35.00 -12.91
N HIS A 373 -16.60 35.51 -12.18
CA HIS A 373 -16.75 36.40 -11.03
C HIS A 373 -15.99 37.73 -11.21
N GLY A 374 -15.52 38.02 -12.43
CA GLY A 374 -14.68 39.16 -12.74
C GLY A 374 -13.18 38.84 -12.67
N ALA A 375 -12.40 39.63 -13.40
CA ALA A 375 -10.95 39.41 -13.56
C ALA A 375 -10.20 39.37 -12.22
N GLY A 376 -9.39 38.33 -12.02
CA GLY A 376 -8.56 38.16 -10.83
C GLY A 376 -9.30 37.62 -9.60
N ASN A 377 -10.60 37.31 -9.73
CA ASN A 377 -11.37 36.69 -8.65
C ASN A 377 -11.31 35.16 -8.70
N LEU A 378 -11.43 34.54 -7.53
CA LEU A 378 -11.37 33.10 -7.37
C LEU A 378 -12.55 32.40 -8.08
N PRO A 379 -12.30 31.28 -8.79
CA PRO A 379 -13.36 30.45 -9.35
C PRO A 379 -14.15 29.73 -8.26
N ASP A 380 -15.41 29.38 -8.54
CA ASP A 380 -16.27 28.61 -7.61
C ASP A 380 -15.66 27.28 -7.20
N ALA A 381 -14.92 26.62 -8.10
CA ALA A 381 -14.22 25.36 -7.82
C ALA A 381 -13.15 25.49 -6.72
N LEU A 382 -12.62 26.71 -6.51
CA LEU A 382 -11.69 27.04 -5.45
C LEU A 382 -12.34 27.91 -4.36
N ALA A 383 -13.68 27.96 -4.31
CA ALA A 383 -14.37 28.60 -3.20
C ALA A 383 -14.15 27.81 -1.90
N GLY A 384 -13.91 28.54 -0.81
CA GLY A 384 -13.74 27.97 0.51
C GLY A 384 -13.00 28.91 1.46
N THR A 385 -13.41 28.91 2.72
CA THR A 385 -12.76 29.69 3.79
C THR A 385 -12.63 28.85 5.06
N GLY A 386 -11.79 29.29 6.01
CA GLY A 386 -11.59 28.59 7.29
C GLY A 386 -11.22 27.12 7.09
N ASP A 387 -12.00 26.21 7.69
CA ASP A 387 -11.75 24.77 7.61
C ASP A 387 -11.91 24.20 6.20
N ASN A 388 -12.68 24.87 5.33
CA ASN A 388 -12.94 24.47 3.95
C ASN A 388 -12.08 25.19 2.91
N LEU A 389 -11.13 26.04 3.30
CA LEU A 389 -10.19 26.69 2.37
C LEU A 389 -9.42 25.63 1.53
N PRO A 390 -9.25 25.81 0.21
CA PRO A 390 -8.51 24.87 -0.64
C PRO A 390 -7.08 24.59 -0.22
N THR A 391 -6.63 23.36 -0.49
CA THR A 391 -5.23 22.98 -0.41
C THR A 391 -4.42 23.64 -1.51
N ARG A 392 -3.11 23.79 -1.31
CA ARG A 392 -2.22 24.24 -2.40
C ARG A 392 -2.22 23.24 -3.54
N TYR A 393 -2.32 21.95 -3.20
CA TYR A 393 -2.41 20.88 -4.19
C TYR A 393 -3.72 20.91 -5.00
N GLU A 394 -4.88 21.21 -4.38
CA GLU A 394 -6.13 21.36 -5.12
C GLU A 394 -6.09 22.57 -6.05
N THR A 395 -5.46 23.67 -5.61
CA THR A 395 -5.23 24.84 -6.47
C THR A 395 -4.33 24.49 -7.64
N TYR A 396 -3.20 23.83 -7.38
CA TYR A 396 -2.27 23.35 -8.40
C TYR A 396 -2.95 22.41 -9.41
N LYS A 397 -3.76 21.45 -8.94
CA LYS A 397 -4.50 20.53 -9.80
C LYS A 397 -5.50 21.29 -10.67
N TYR A 398 -6.21 22.26 -10.10
CA TYR A 398 -7.14 23.10 -10.83
C TYR A 398 -6.42 23.96 -11.90
N GLU A 399 -5.25 24.52 -11.60
CA GLU A 399 -4.45 25.24 -12.59
C GLU A 399 -4.02 24.34 -13.77
N ASN A 400 -3.74 23.05 -13.52
CA ASN A 400 -3.33 22.11 -14.56
C ASN A 400 -4.49 21.59 -15.40
N ASP A 401 -5.65 21.36 -14.77
CA ASP A 401 -6.84 20.78 -15.39
C ASP A 401 -8.11 21.29 -14.69
N PRO A 402 -8.59 22.50 -15.06
CA PRO A 402 -9.71 23.14 -14.38
C PRO A 402 -11.06 22.45 -14.62
N ASN A 403 -11.20 21.68 -15.71
CA ASN A 403 -12.44 21.03 -16.11
C ASN A 403 -12.45 19.52 -15.84
N GLY A 404 -11.33 18.94 -15.43
CA GLY A 404 -11.17 17.48 -15.31
C GLY A 404 -11.13 16.76 -16.67
N ASP A 405 -10.99 17.53 -17.76
CA ASP A 405 -10.97 17.07 -19.14
C ASP A 405 -9.72 17.65 -19.82
N GLY A 406 -8.74 16.78 -20.03
CA GLY A 406 -7.47 17.10 -20.69
C GLY A 406 -7.59 17.56 -22.15
N ASN A 407 -8.80 17.61 -22.72
CA ASN A 407 -9.09 18.17 -24.05
C ASN A 407 -9.62 19.62 -24.03
N THR A 408 -9.83 20.24 -22.87
CA THR A 408 -10.26 21.64 -22.84
C THR A 408 -9.09 22.59 -23.07
N SER A 409 -9.31 23.61 -23.90
CA SER A 409 -8.31 24.61 -24.32
C SER A 409 -8.01 25.68 -23.25
N ASP A 410 -8.44 25.49 -22.00
CA ASP A 410 -8.23 26.47 -20.93
C ASP A 410 -6.85 26.29 -20.28
N ASN A 411 -5.90 27.14 -20.69
CA ASN A 411 -4.52 27.10 -20.24
C ASN A 411 -4.26 28.05 -19.07
N ILE A 412 -4.64 27.67 -17.84
CA ILE A 412 -4.40 28.46 -16.62
C ILE A 412 -2.91 28.54 -16.27
N VAL A 413 -2.16 27.47 -16.55
CA VAL A 413 -0.71 27.41 -16.35
C VAL A 413 -0.01 28.55 -17.10
N GLY A 414 -0.49 28.89 -18.30
CA GLY A 414 0.03 29.95 -19.16
C GLY A 414 -0.33 31.38 -18.76
N ASP A 415 -1.20 31.58 -17.77
CA ASP A 415 -1.54 32.91 -17.27
C ASP A 415 -0.31 33.65 -16.76
N ALA A 416 -0.20 34.92 -17.13
CA ALA A 416 0.84 35.80 -16.61
C ALA A 416 0.38 36.39 -15.27
N ALA A 417 1.21 36.23 -14.25
CA ALA A 417 1.14 37.00 -13.02
C ALA A 417 1.35 38.50 -13.31
N VAL A 418 1.07 39.36 -12.32
CA VAL A 418 1.35 40.81 -12.42
C VAL A 418 2.84 41.10 -12.69
N SER A 419 3.74 40.22 -12.26
CA SER A 419 5.20 40.25 -12.51
C SER A 419 5.58 39.74 -13.90
N GLY A 420 4.63 39.14 -14.63
CA GLY A 420 4.83 38.47 -15.91
C GLY A 420 5.13 36.98 -15.82
N GLU A 421 5.29 36.41 -14.61
CA GLU A 421 5.55 34.97 -14.44
C GLU A 421 4.42 34.10 -14.97
N LYS A 422 4.78 33.07 -15.72
CA LYS A 422 3.89 31.97 -16.08
C LYS A 422 4.28 30.69 -15.36
N GLY A 423 3.32 29.78 -15.20
CA GLY A 423 3.57 28.44 -14.68
C GLY A 423 4.24 27.51 -15.69
N THR A 424 4.31 27.89 -16.96
CA THR A 424 4.95 27.08 -18.01
C THR A 424 6.48 27.01 -17.80
N PRO A 425 7.11 25.83 -17.92
CA PRO A 425 8.55 25.71 -17.72
C PRO A 425 9.40 26.51 -18.71
N PRO A 426 10.60 26.97 -18.30
CA PRO A 426 11.51 27.66 -19.21
C PRO A 426 11.98 26.70 -20.31
N GLY A 427 12.17 27.23 -21.53
CA GLY A 427 12.48 26.39 -22.70
C GLY A 427 13.77 25.55 -22.57
N GLY A 428 14.73 25.99 -21.75
CA GLY A 428 15.97 25.25 -21.48
C GLY A 428 15.83 24.06 -20.51
N ALA A 429 14.69 23.90 -19.83
CA ALA A 429 14.47 22.82 -18.86
C ALA A 429 14.02 21.48 -19.50
N GLY A 430 13.81 21.45 -20.81
CA GLY A 430 13.26 20.28 -21.52
C GLY A 430 11.73 20.19 -21.45
N SER A 431 11.18 19.15 -22.10
CA SER A 431 9.73 18.96 -22.20
C SER A 431 9.10 18.59 -20.84
N PRO A 432 7.99 19.19 -20.42
CA PRO A 432 7.33 18.84 -19.17
C PRO A 432 6.84 17.39 -19.15
N ILE A 433 6.92 16.73 -17.99
CA ILE A 433 6.41 15.36 -17.81
C ILE A 433 4.92 15.42 -17.43
N THR A 434 4.08 14.72 -18.19
CA THR A 434 2.61 14.66 -18.00
C THR A 434 2.11 13.32 -17.48
N ALA A 435 2.90 12.25 -17.62
CA ALA A 435 2.49 10.90 -17.22
C ALA A 435 2.43 10.69 -15.69
N VAL A 436 3.19 11.50 -14.94
CA VAL A 436 3.22 11.51 -13.47
C VAL A 436 3.35 12.95 -12.98
N ASP A 437 2.77 13.25 -11.83
CA ASP A 437 2.91 14.57 -11.22
C ASP A 437 4.29 14.74 -10.59
N ARG A 438 5.13 15.57 -11.23
CA ARG A 438 6.48 15.90 -10.79
C ARG A 438 6.52 16.73 -9.50
N ARG A 439 5.42 17.33 -9.05
CA ARG A 439 5.35 18.04 -7.76
C ARG A 439 4.96 17.14 -6.59
N LEU A 440 4.64 15.87 -6.83
CA LEU A 440 4.43 14.89 -5.76
C LEU A 440 5.74 14.18 -5.41
N LEU A 441 6.01 14.10 -4.11
CA LEU A 441 6.95 13.17 -3.50
C LEU A 441 6.16 12.05 -2.85
N TYR A 442 6.64 10.84 -2.97
CA TYR A 442 6.04 9.69 -2.30
C TYR A 442 6.96 9.31 -1.14
N GLY A 443 6.49 9.37 0.10
CA GLY A 443 7.32 9.20 1.30
C GLY A 443 6.69 8.37 2.42
N ALA A 444 7.50 7.54 3.09
CA ALA A 444 7.01 6.66 4.15
C ALA A 444 6.68 7.46 5.42
N ILE A 445 5.59 7.13 6.10
CA ILE A 445 5.24 7.69 7.41
C ILE A 445 5.58 6.68 8.50
N LEU A 446 6.37 7.10 9.48
CA LEU A 446 6.87 6.26 10.57
C LEU A 446 6.36 6.76 11.93
N ASP A 447 5.92 5.87 12.82
CA ASP A 447 5.58 6.22 14.21
C ASP A 447 6.86 6.34 15.04
N CYS A 448 7.56 7.46 14.88
CA CYS A 448 8.89 7.65 15.43
C CYS A 448 8.93 7.65 16.96
N LYS A 449 7.93 8.19 17.66
CA LYS A 449 7.89 8.16 19.14
C LYS A 449 7.70 6.74 19.65
N ALA A 450 6.80 5.96 19.04
CA ALA A 450 6.56 4.56 19.36
C ALA A 450 7.81 3.71 19.09
N LEU A 451 8.46 3.93 17.95
CA LEU A 451 9.71 3.26 17.60
C LEU A 451 10.83 3.60 18.60
N GLN A 452 10.99 4.87 18.96
CA GLN A 452 11.96 5.28 19.99
C GLN A 452 11.63 4.67 21.36
N ALA A 453 10.36 4.61 21.74
CA ALA A 453 9.91 3.96 22.98
C ALA A 453 10.20 2.45 22.99
N SER A 454 10.19 1.80 21.83
CA SER A 454 10.62 0.40 21.66
C SER A 454 12.14 0.19 21.63
N GLY A 455 12.93 1.26 21.77
CA GLY A 455 14.41 1.20 21.76
C GLY A 455 15.05 1.39 20.39
N THR A 456 14.29 1.72 19.34
CA THR A 456 14.85 2.00 18.02
C THR A 456 15.63 3.32 18.02
N SER A 457 16.92 3.23 17.71
CA SER A 457 17.77 4.41 17.50
C SER A 457 17.75 4.83 16.03
N PHE A 458 17.31 6.05 15.77
CA PHE A 458 17.42 6.69 14.46
C PHE A 458 18.80 7.34 14.21
N LYS A 459 19.77 7.13 15.10
CA LYS A 459 21.17 7.52 14.87
C LYS A 459 21.82 6.50 13.93
N GLY A 460 22.02 6.87 12.68
CA GLY A 460 22.58 5.98 11.66
C GLY A 460 21.51 5.34 10.78
N ARG A 461 21.85 4.22 10.13
CA ARG A 461 20.88 3.40 9.40
C ARG A 461 20.08 2.55 10.37
N ALA A 462 18.76 2.62 10.29
CA ALA A 462 17.85 1.77 11.05
C ALA A 462 16.83 1.15 10.11
N THR A 463 16.56 -0.14 10.27
CA THR A 463 15.43 -0.81 9.60
C THR A 463 14.21 -0.62 10.47
N VAL A 464 13.20 0.05 9.93
CA VAL A 464 12.00 0.47 10.67
C VAL A 464 10.75 0.09 9.90
N PRO A 465 9.70 -0.41 10.58
CA PRO A 465 8.42 -0.67 9.95
C PRO A 465 7.76 0.65 9.53
N VAL A 466 7.05 0.62 8.40
CA VAL A 466 6.31 1.76 7.88
C VAL A 466 4.87 1.69 8.38
N ARG A 467 4.36 2.80 8.94
CA ARG A 467 2.94 2.91 9.32
C ARG A 467 2.08 2.97 8.07
N ARG A 468 2.40 3.92 7.18
CA ARG A 468 1.72 4.20 5.90
C ARG A 468 2.69 4.77 4.89
N PHE A 469 2.40 4.59 3.61
CA PHE A 469 3.03 5.40 2.57
C PHE A 469 2.12 6.59 2.27
N ALA A 470 2.70 7.71 1.87
CA ALA A 470 1.97 8.96 1.66
C ALA A 470 2.48 9.70 0.44
N SER A 471 1.60 10.50 -0.18
CA SER A 471 1.99 11.46 -1.20
C SER A 471 2.01 12.87 -0.60
N PHE A 472 3.06 13.61 -0.96
CA PHE A 472 3.38 14.92 -0.42
C PHE A 472 3.59 15.88 -1.57
N PHE A 473 2.81 16.96 -1.60
CA PHE A 473 2.94 17.98 -2.63
C PHE A 473 4.00 19.01 -2.26
N ILE A 474 5.00 19.21 -3.12
CA ILE A 474 6.06 20.19 -2.95
C ILE A 474 5.53 21.58 -3.30
N THR A 475 5.43 22.45 -2.29
CA THR A 475 4.79 23.75 -2.46
C THR A 475 5.71 24.77 -3.13
N GLU A 476 7.01 24.69 -2.89
CA GLU A 476 8.00 25.66 -3.39
C GLU A 476 9.38 25.01 -3.63
N PRO A 477 10.23 25.60 -4.48
CA PRO A 477 11.60 25.12 -4.64
C PRO A 477 12.43 25.43 -3.37
N ILE A 478 13.54 24.73 -3.21
CA ILE A 478 14.51 25.07 -2.17
C ILE A 478 15.25 26.34 -2.61
N LYS A 479 15.00 27.45 -1.90
CA LYS A 479 15.65 28.75 -2.11
C LYS A 479 17.04 28.76 -1.46
N ASP A 480 18.01 29.46 -2.08
CA ASP A 480 19.39 29.45 -1.60
C ASP A 480 19.51 30.02 -0.19
N THR A 481 20.30 29.33 0.65
CA THR A 481 20.41 29.41 2.13
C THR A 481 19.42 28.56 2.94
N GLY A 482 18.37 28.03 2.32
CA GLY A 482 17.44 27.10 2.97
C GLY A 482 17.83 25.63 2.78
N LYS A 483 17.62 24.81 3.82
CA LYS A 483 17.56 23.33 3.70
C LYS A 483 16.13 22.81 3.73
N ASN A 484 15.17 23.74 3.74
CA ASN A 484 13.79 23.44 4.05
C ASN A 484 13.06 22.90 2.82
N ILE A 485 12.47 21.71 2.97
CA ILE A 485 11.55 21.16 1.99
C ILE A 485 10.15 21.32 2.56
N TYR A 486 9.36 22.20 1.94
CA TYR A 486 7.98 22.43 2.33
C TYR A 486 7.07 21.53 1.52
N VAL A 487 6.24 20.77 2.22
CA VAL A 487 5.29 19.85 1.61
C VAL A 487 3.91 19.98 2.23
N GLU A 488 2.91 19.48 1.51
CA GLU A 488 1.54 19.37 1.99
C GLU A 488 1.09 17.90 1.86
N LEU A 489 0.44 17.34 2.89
CA LEU A 489 -0.04 15.96 2.84
C LEU A 489 -1.22 15.87 1.86
N VAL A 490 -1.05 15.10 0.79
CA VAL A 490 -2.08 14.92 -0.23
C VAL A 490 -2.91 13.69 0.06
N ASP A 491 -2.24 12.58 0.36
CA ASP A 491 -2.84 11.26 0.44
C ASP A 491 -2.03 10.26 1.27
N ILE A 492 -2.66 9.17 1.69
CA ILE A 492 -2.03 8.03 2.39
C ILE A 492 -2.52 6.70 1.81
N THR A 493 -1.72 5.63 1.94
CA THR A 493 -2.18 4.27 1.59
C THR A 493 -3.19 3.72 2.59
N GLY A 494 -4.03 2.78 2.14
CA GLY A 494 -5.05 2.13 2.96
C GLY A 494 -6.23 3.04 3.31
N LYS A 495 -6.85 2.81 4.48
CA LYS A 495 -8.05 3.54 4.92
C LYS A 495 -7.83 5.06 4.93
N GLY A 496 -8.63 5.77 4.13
CA GLY A 496 -8.55 7.23 3.97
C GLY A 496 -7.72 7.71 2.78
N GLY A 497 -7.20 6.78 1.98
CA GLY A 497 -6.58 7.09 0.70
C GLY A 497 -7.54 7.72 -0.32
N ARG A 498 -6.99 8.47 -1.26
CA ARG A 498 -7.64 9.24 -2.32
C ARG A 498 -7.15 8.85 -3.72
N GLY A 499 -6.37 7.77 -3.81
CA GLY A 499 -5.98 7.11 -5.05
C GLY A 499 -4.71 7.64 -5.72
N THR A 500 -4.00 8.61 -5.13
CA THR A 500 -2.76 9.14 -5.73
C THR A 500 -1.58 8.15 -5.66
N LEU A 501 -1.71 7.13 -4.80
CA LEU A 501 -0.70 6.09 -4.56
C LEU A 501 -1.04 4.77 -5.26
N ASP A 502 -2.23 4.63 -5.86
CA ASP A 502 -2.75 3.34 -6.35
C ASP A 502 -1.89 2.74 -7.48
N ASN A 503 -1.31 3.60 -8.32
CA ASN A 503 -0.43 3.15 -9.41
C ASN A 503 0.96 2.71 -8.92
N PHE A 504 1.32 3.07 -7.67
CA PHE A 504 2.61 2.77 -7.07
C PHE A 504 2.53 1.61 -6.06
N LEU A 505 1.34 1.39 -5.50
CA LEU A 505 1.07 0.37 -4.50
C LEU A 505 1.03 -1.03 -5.13
N ARG A 506 1.74 -1.95 -4.47
CA ARG A 506 1.75 -3.38 -4.76
C ARG A 506 1.29 -4.10 -3.50
N ASP A 507 0.03 -4.49 -3.50
CA ASP A 507 -0.60 -5.25 -2.43
C ASP A 507 -0.64 -6.72 -2.83
N GLU A 508 0.00 -7.56 -2.02
CA GLU A 508 0.19 -8.98 -2.32
C GLU A 508 -0.30 -9.82 -1.14
N ALA A 509 -1.41 -10.52 -1.35
CA ALA A 509 -1.82 -11.61 -0.47
C ALA A 509 -1.12 -12.89 -0.95
N GLN A 510 -0.33 -13.52 -0.08
CA GLN A 510 0.46 -14.69 -0.43
C GLN A 510 0.18 -15.85 0.54
N LEU A 511 0.19 -17.08 0.01
CA LEU A 511 0.17 -18.30 0.80
C LEU A 511 1.54 -18.61 1.39
N TYR A 512 1.54 -18.99 2.65
CA TYR A 512 2.68 -19.45 3.42
C TYR A 512 2.43 -20.89 3.86
N ARG A 513 3.52 -21.63 4.06
CA ARG A 513 3.46 -23.05 4.42
C ARG A 513 3.43 -23.24 5.94
#